data_AF-A0A2D6FMA7-F1
#
_entry.id   AF-A0A2D6FMA7-F1
#
_cell.length_a   1.000
_cell.length_b   1.000
_cell.length_c   1.000
_cell.angle_alpha   90.00
_cell.angle_beta   90.00
_cell.angle_gamma   90.00
#
_symmetry.space_group_name_H-M   'P 1'
#
loop_
_entity.id
_entity.type
_entity.pdbx_description
1 polymer ?
#
loop_
_entity_poly.entity_id
_entity_poly.type
_entity_poly.pdbx_seq_one_letter_code
_entity_poly.pdbx_strand_id
1 'polypeptide(L)'
;MKRSLIIGLLFFFLLAFSLPNFLVLAEVSPVQERQTLEEELKQLEEEISQYKKNVEETQKERKTLQNKIYILENQIKKLDLQIYQSNILIDDLGIQIEDTRDSIDKTALKIEGSKEKLANILRALYEEDQRPLVEILLAEGISDFFDNLVALETLNVKNQELLNHIKSLKITLEDQKQSLDEEKDDMENLVVVRILQRQENEKINEEQEELLVITKGQEATYQKILADTEKKAQEIRSRIFDLIGVPDAPTFGEAVDIAKIISAQTGIRPAFLLAVLKQESNIGQNVGQCYLKNTSTGSGVIISTGKSVSRVMKPSRDVQPFLQIIKDLGRDPLNTPVSCPMSYGYGGAMGPAQFIPSTWNIYSSRLSSILGKPADPWSIKDAFLASAIYLVDLGANRDVYGAEWCAAVSYFSGNCSRKNQIKYEFYGDNVRAIANGYEKDIQELEKLK
;
A
#
# COMPACT_ATOMS: atom_id res chain seq x y z
N MET A 1 -34.51 19.91 70.34
CA MET A 1 -34.33 18.62 69.62
C MET A 1 -33.51 18.79 68.32
N LYS A 2 -32.38 19.51 68.36
CA LYS A 2 -31.55 19.82 67.16
C LYS A 2 -30.10 19.30 67.27
N ARG A 3 -29.80 18.40 68.21
CA ARG A 3 -28.46 17.80 68.37
C ARG A 3 -28.41 16.29 68.15
N SER A 4 -29.56 15.62 68.03
CA SER A 4 -29.64 14.17 67.77
C SER A 4 -29.82 13.82 66.29
N LEU A 5 -30.01 14.80 65.40
CA LEU A 5 -30.19 14.57 63.95
C LEU A 5 -28.87 14.65 63.15
N ILE A 6 -27.79 15.19 63.74
CA ILE A 6 -26.49 15.34 63.07
C ILE A 6 -25.58 14.11 63.24
N ILE A 7 -25.86 13.25 64.22
CA ILE A 7 -25.06 12.03 64.46
C ILE A 7 -25.53 10.87 63.56
N GLY A 8 -26.79 10.88 63.10
CA GLY A 8 -27.30 9.91 62.12
C GLY A 8 -26.87 10.17 60.68
N LEU A 9 -26.54 11.42 60.32
CA LEU A 9 -26.14 11.79 58.95
C LEU A 9 -24.63 11.59 58.69
N LEU A 10 -23.81 11.55 59.75
CA LEU A 10 -22.37 11.31 59.66
C LEU A 10 -21.99 9.81 59.63
N PHE A 11 -22.92 8.93 60.03
CA PHE A 11 -22.70 7.47 59.96
C PHE A 11 -23.15 6.86 58.62
N PHE A 12 -23.95 7.58 57.82
CA PHE A 12 -24.31 7.15 56.46
C PHE A 12 -23.28 7.59 55.40
N PHE A 13 -22.41 8.55 55.72
CA PHE A 13 -21.34 9.00 54.81
C PHE A 13 -20.01 8.24 54.99
N LEU A 14 -19.88 7.43 56.05
CA LEU A 14 -18.67 6.64 56.34
C LEU A 14 -18.80 5.15 55.99
N LEU A 15 -19.95 4.70 55.49
CA LEU A 15 -20.19 3.33 55.01
C LEU A 15 -20.30 3.23 53.47
N ALA A 16 -20.15 4.35 52.76
CA ALA A 16 -20.08 4.38 51.29
C ALA A 16 -18.64 4.42 50.74
N PHE A 17 -17.62 4.30 51.60
CA PHE A 17 -16.20 4.46 51.22
C PHE A 17 -15.34 3.19 51.43
N SER A 18 -15.98 2.02 51.51
CA SER A 18 -15.29 0.73 51.61
C SER A 18 -15.89 -0.33 50.70
N LEU A 19 -16.19 0.04 49.46
CA LEU A 19 -16.24 -0.92 48.36
C LEU A 19 -14.93 -0.77 47.59
N PRO A 20 -14.13 -1.83 47.42
CA PRO A 20 -12.99 -1.77 46.52
C PRO A 20 -13.54 -1.44 45.13
N ASN A 21 -13.12 -0.31 44.58
CA ASN A 21 -13.23 -0.03 43.15
C ASN A 21 -12.41 -1.09 42.42
N PHE A 22 -12.99 -2.27 42.21
CA PHE A 22 -12.63 -3.13 41.11
C PHE A 22 -13.01 -2.37 39.84
N LEU A 23 -12.13 -1.48 39.40
CA LEU A 23 -12.02 -1.17 37.98
C LEU A 23 -11.57 -2.47 37.32
N VAL A 24 -12.54 -3.29 36.95
CA VAL A 24 -12.37 -4.28 35.90
C VAL A 24 -12.17 -3.45 34.63
N LEU A 25 -10.91 -3.16 34.30
CA LEU A 25 -10.55 -2.90 32.92
C LEU A 25 -10.91 -4.19 32.19
N ALA A 26 -12.06 -4.21 31.54
CA ALA A 26 -12.35 -5.22 30.55
C ALA A 26 -11.30 -5.02 29.46
N GLU A 27 -10.27 -5.87 29.45
CA GLU A 27 -9.44 -6.09 28.27
C GLU A 27 -10.41 -6.51 27.17
N VAL A 28 -10.76 -5.58 26.29
CA VAL A 28 -11.50 -5.91 25.08
C VAL A 28 -10.58 -6.86 24.32
N SER A 29 -11.03 -8.10 24.14
CA SER A 29 -10.28 -9.07 23.36
C SER A 29 -10.08 -8.49 21.95
N PRO A 30 -8.90 -8.65 21.31
CA PRO A 30 -8.67 -8.19 19.93
C PRO A 30 -9.74 -8.66 18.91
N VAL A 31 -10.42 -9.77 19.22
CA VAL A 31 -11.54 -10.31 18.43
C VAL A 31 -12.81 -9.47 18.56
N GLN A 32 -13.10 -8.94 19.75
CA GLN A 32 -14.25 -8.05 19.97
C GLN A 32 -14.01 -6.66 19.35
N GLU A 33 -12.77 -6.17 19.40
CA GLU A 33 -12.38 -4.90 18.76
C GLU A 33 -12.50 -4.99 17.23
N ARG A 34 -12.01 -6.08 16.61
CA ARG A 34 -12.20 -6.30 15.16
C ARG A 34 -13.67 -6.38 14.74
N GLN A 35 -14.51 -7.07 15.51
CA GLN A 35 -15.95 -7.16 15.20
C GLN A 35 -16.65 -5.80 15.24
N THR A 36 -16.25 -4.92 16.16
CA THR A 36 -16.79 -3.55 16.20
C THR A 36 -16.32 -2.70 15.02
N LEU A 37 -15.06 -2.85 14.60
CA LEU A 37 -14.52 -2.14 13.43
C LEU A 37 -15.17 -2.61 12.12
N GLU A 38 -15.51 -3.90 11.99
CA GLU A 38 -16.20 -4.43 10.81
C GLU A 38 -17.62 -3.85 10.63
N GLU A 39 -18.38 -3.73 11.72
CA GLU A 39 -19.73 -3.14 11.67
C GLU A 39 -19.67 -1.63 11.38
N GLU A 40 -18.68 -0.94 11.93
CA GLU A 40 -18.44 0.48 11.67
C GLU A 40 -18.03 0.73 10.21
N LEU A 41 -17.14 -0.11 9.64
CA LEU A 41 -16.76 -0.04 8.23
C LEU A 41 -17.96 -0.22 7.30
N LYS A 42 -18.87 -1.15 7.63
CA LYS A 42 -20.08 -1.37 6.84
C LYS A 42 -21.00 -0.15 6.83
N GLN A 43 -21.20 0.50 7.97
CA GLN A 43 -22.00 1.72 8.06
C GLN A 43 -21.37 2.86 7.25
N LEU A 44 -20.04 3.02 7.35
CA LEU A 44 -19.30 4.01 6.55
C LEU A 44 -19.41 3.75 5.04
N GLU A 45 -19.34 2.49 4.61
CA GLU A 45 -19.52 2.13 3.19
C GLU A 45 -20.90 2.53 2.65
N GLU A 46 -21.96 2.35 3.46
CA GLU A 46 -23.31 2.77 3.10
C GLU A 46 -23.42 4.30 2.97
N GLU A 47 -22.82 5.05 3.90
CA GLU A 47 -22.79 6.52 3.85
C GLU A 47 -22.00 7.03 2.64
N ILE A 48 -20.80 6.49 2.38
CA ILE A 48 -19.96 6.83 1.22
C ILE A 48 -20.73 6.58 -0.09
N SER A 49 -21.44 5.45 -0.19
CA SER A 49 -22.28 5.10 -1.35
C SER A 49 -23.41 6.11 -1.56
N GLN A 50 -24.08 6.53 -0.48
CA GLN A 50 -25.13 7.54 -0.55
C GLN A 50 -24.60 8.89 -1.03
N TYR A 51 -23.45 9.34 -0.50
CA TYR A 51 -22.81 10.59 -0.97
C TYR A 51 -22.37 10.50 -2.43
N LYS A 52 -21.86 9.35 -2.87
CA LYS A 52 -21.52 9.09 -4.29
C LYS A 52 -22.75 9.24 -5.18
N LYS A 53 -23.88 8.65 -4.80
CA LYS A 53 -25.14 8.76 -5.52
C LYS A 53 -25.63 10.21 -5.60
N ASN A 54 -25.57 10.96 -4.50
CA ASN A 54 -25.96 12.37 -4.47
C ASN A 54 -25.12 13.20 -5.46
N VAL A 55 -23.80 12.98 -5.49
CA VAL A 55 -22.90 13.66 -6.44
C VAL A 55 -23.27 13.33 -7.89
N GLU A 56 -23.48 12.06 -8.21
CA GLU A 56 -23.84 11.62 -9.57
C GLU A 56 -25.20 12.14 -10.03
N GLU A 57 -26.18 12.24 -9.13
CA GLU A 57 -27.51 12.79 -9.41
C GLU A 57 -27.44 14.30 -9.67
N THR A 58 -26.78 15.07 -8.79
CA THR A 58 -26.65 16.52 -8.98
C THR A 58 -25.80 16.90 -10.19
N GLN A 59 -24.80 16.07 -10.56
CA GLN A 59 -24.03 16.28 -11.80
C GLN A 59 -24.88 16.23 -13.08
N LYS A 60 -26.06 15.57 -13.05
CA LYS A 60 -26.98 15.47 -14.19
C LYS A 60 -27.92 16.67 -14.30
N GLU A 61 -27.99 17.51 -13.28
CA GLU A 61 -28.84 18.70 -13.26
C GLU A 61 -28.20 19.90 -13.98
N ARG A 62 -28.96 20.98 -14.16
CA ARG A 62 -28.45 22.21 -14.80
C ARG A 62 -27.26 22.76 -14.01
N LYS A 63 -26.16 23.09 -14.69
CA LYS A 63 -24.97 23.70 -14.06
C LYS A 63 -25.30 25.07 -13.45
N THR A 64 -25.60 25.10 -12.16
CA THR A 64 -25.73 26.32 -11.36
C THR A 64 -24.60 26.36 -10.33
N LEU A 65 -24.28 27.55 -9.83
CA LEU A 65 -23.31 27.72 -8.76
C LEU A 65 -23.74 27.00 -7.47
N GLN A 66 -25.04 27.01 -7.18
CA GLN A 66 -25.61 26.29 -6.03
C GLN A 66 -25.45 24.77 -6.17
N ASN A 67 -25.65 24.22 -7.37
CA ASN A 67 -25.40 22.81 -7.64
C ASN A 67 -23.91 22.46 -7.52
N LYS A 68 -23.02 23.35 -7.96
CA LYS A 68 -21.57 23.17 -7.82
C LYS A 68 -21.13 23.19 -6.35
N ILE A 69 -21.62 24.11 -5.53
CA ILE A 69 -21.37 24.11 -4.07
C ILE A 69 -21.90 22.81 -3.45
N TYR A 70 -23.12 22.40 -3.79
CA TYR A 70 -23.70 21.17 -3.26
C TYR A 70 -22.88 19.94 -3.64
N ILE A 71 -22.37 19.87 -4.89
CA ILE A 71 -21.47 18.80 -5.32
C ILE A 71 -20.18 18.82 -4.48
N LEU A 72 -19.54 19.98 -4.32
CA LEU A 72 -18.31 20.12 -3.54
C LEU A 72 -18.53 19.73 -2.07
N GLU A 73 -19.64 20.15 -1.45
CA GLU A 73 -20.01 19.75 -0.08
C GLU A 73 -20.14 18.23 0.07
N ASN A 74 -20.82 17.57 -0.86
CA ASN A 74 -20.96 16.11 -0.84
C ASN A 74 -19.63 15.40 -1.13
N GLN A 75 -18.77 15.99 -1.97
CA GLN A 75 -17.42 15.47 -2.21
C GLN A 75 -16.53 15.58 -0.97
N ILE A 76 -16.58 16.70 -0.25
CA ILE A 76 -15.86 16.90 1.02
C ILE A 76 -16.31 15.87 2.05
N LYS A 77 -17.63 15.73 2.26
CA LYS A 77 -18.17 14.73 3.20
C LYS A 77 -17.78 13.31 2.82
N LYS A 78 -17.83 12.96 1.53
CA LYS A 78 -17.35 11.65 1.05
C LYS A 78 -15.86 11.46 1.37
N LEU A 79 -15.02 12.46 1.10
CA LEU A 79 -13.59 12.38 1.36
C LEU A 79 -13.27 12.27 2.86
N ASP A 80 -13.99 13.01 3.71
CA ASP A 80 -13.86 12.91 5.17
C ASP A 80 -14.16 11.49 5.66
N LEU A 81 -15.24 10.87 5.17
CA LEU A 81 -15.59 9.49 5.48
C LEU A 81 -14.55 8.49 4.95
N GLN A 82 -14.02 8.70 3.74
CA GLN A 82 -12.97 7.86 3.18
C GLN A 82 -11.63 7.97 3.93
N ILE A 83 -11.29 9.17 4.43
CA ILE A 83 -10.12 9.39 5.30
C ILE A 83 -10.33 8.67 6.63
N TYR A 84 -11.54 8.74 7.20
CA TYR A 84 -11.88 8.03 8.43
C TYR A 84 -11.80 6.52 8.26
N GLN A 85 -12.39 5.97 7.19
CA GLN A 85 -12.27 4.58 6.80
C GLN A 85 -10.81 4.14 6.65
N SER A 86 -9.97 4.96 6.02
CA SER A 86 -8.55 4.66 5.85
C SER A 86 -7.80 4.61 7.19
N ASN A 87 -8.15 5.47 8.15
CA ASN A 87 -7.57 5.41 9.50
C ASN A 87 -7.95 4.10 10.21
N ILE A 88 -9.22 3.68 10.15
CA ILE A 88 -9.65 2.40 10.74
C ILE A 88 -8.88 1.22 10.13
N LEU A 89 -8.74 1.20 8.80
CA LEU A 89 -8.01 0.12 8.11
C LEU A 89 -6.50 0.13 8.42
N ILE A 90 -5.92 1.32 8.62
CA ILE A 90 -4.54 1.48 9.09
C ILE A 90 -4.40 0.90 10.50
N ASP A 91 -5.31 1.24 11.41
CA ASP A 91 -5.26 0.78 12.80
C ASP A 91 -5.42 -0.75 12.88
N ASP A 92 -6.37 -1.35 12.15
CA ASP A 92 -6.55 -2.80 12.08
C ASP A 92 -5.32 -3.52 11.49
N LEU A 93 -4.73 -2.99 10.41
CA LEU A 93 -3.47 -3.54 9.88
C LEU A 93 -2.32 -3.38 10.88
N GLY A 94 -2.31 -2.32 11.69
CA GLY A 94 -1.36 -2.13 12.78
C GLY A 94 -1.42 -3.27 13.79
N ILE A 95 -2.64 -3.65 14.20
CA ILE A 95 -2.89 -4.78 15.11
C ILE A 95 -2.48 -6.11 14.46
N GLN A 96 -2.85 -6.35 13.19
CA GLN A 96 -2.46 -7.56 12.46
C GLN A 96 -0.92 -7.72 12.38
N ILE A 97 -0.22 -6.64 12.09
CA ILE A 97 1.25 -6.61 12.04
C ILE A 97 1.85 -6.97 13.40
N GLU A 98 1.28 -6.50 14.51
CA GLU A 98 1.72 -6.84 15.86
C GLU A 98 1.47 -8.31 16.19
N ASP A 99 0.27 -8.83 15.90
CA ASP A 99 -0.08 -10.24 16.06
C ASP A 99 0.87 -11.17 15.28
N THR A 100 1.17 -10.81 14.02
CA THR A 100 2.05 -11.58 13.15
C THR A 100 3.50 -11.55 13.66
N ARG A 101 4.00 -10.40 14.16
CA ARG A 101 5.33 -10.29 14.78
C ARG A 101 5.44 -11.17 16.02
N ASP A 102 4.45 -11.13 16.89
CA ASP A 102 4.39 -11.98 18.08
C ASP A 102 4.41 -13.47 17.73
N SER A 103 3.71 -13.85 16.67
CA SER A 103 3.67 -15.22 16.17
C SER A 103 5.02 -15.68 15.61
N ILE A 104 5.72 -14.79 14.89
CA ILE A 104 7.09 -15.01 14.40
C ILE A 104 8.04 -15.26 15.58
N ASP A 105 8.00 -14.41 16.61
CA ASP A 105 8.87 -14.54 17.78
C ASP A 105 8.61 -15.84 18.54
N LYS A 106 7.33 -16.19 18.76
CA LYS A 106 6.93 -17.48 19.36
C LYS A 106 7.42 -18.68 18.54
N THR A 107 7.32 -18.61 17.21
CA THR A 107 7.77 -19.69 16.31
C THR A 107 9.28 -19.82 16.29
N ALA A 108 10.02 -18.70 16.27
CA ALA A 108 11.47 -18.67 16.37
C ALA A 108 11.97 -19.30 17.69
N LEU A 109 11.32 -18.98 18.82
CA LEU A 109 11.63 -19.59 20.12
C LEU A 109 11.35 -21.10 20.13
N LYS A 110 10.24 -21.56 19.54
CA LYS A 110 9.94 -23.00 19.40
C LYS A 110 10.98 -23.73 18.56
N ILE A 111 11.46 -23.11 17.48
CA ILE A 111 12.53 -23.67 16.65
C ILE A 111 13.80 -23.83 17.48
N GLU A 112 14.19 -22.80 18.24
CA GLU A 112 15.42 -22.84 19.02
C GLU A 112 15.36 -23.90 20.14
N GLY A 113 14.25 -23.95 20.88
CA GLY A 113 14.05 -24.99 21.89
C GLY A 113 14.00 -26.40 21.30
N SER A 114 13.48 -26.57 20.08
CA SER A 114 13.46 -27.87 19.40
C SER A 114 14.85 -28.29 18.92
N LYS A 115 15.67 -27.35 18.43
CA LYS A 115 17.08 -27.61 18.10
C LYS A 115 17.88 -28.00 19.33
N GLU A 116 17.67 -27.32 20.45
CA GLU A 116 18.37 -27.63 21.71
C GLU A 116 18.04 -29.04 22.18
N LYS A 117 16.75 -29.43 22.16
CA LYS A 117 16.33 -30.81 22.45
C LYS A 117 17.00 -31.82 21.53
N LEU A 118 17.01 -31.56 20.21
CA LEU A 118 17.65 -32.44 19.24
C LEU A 118 19.16 -32.55 19.50
N ALA A 119 19.83 -31.44 19.79
CA ALA A 119 21.25 -31.42 20.11
C ALA A 119 21.57 -32.20 21.39
N ASN A 120 20.72 -32.11 22.41
CA ASN A 120 20.86 -32.89 23.65
C ASN A 120 20.68 -34.39 23.40
N ILE A 121 19.70 -34.79 22.58
CA ILE A 121 19.50 -36.21 22.24
C ILE A 121 20.69 -36.74 21.42
N LEU A 122 21.19 -35.97 20.44
CA LEU A 122 22.36 -36.37 19.64
C LEU A 122 23.63 -36.51 20.51
N ARG A 123 23.82 -35.63 21.50
CA ARG A 123 24.92 -35.76 22.48
C ARG A 123 24.79 -37.01 23.33
N ALA A 124 23.60 -37.28 23.87
CA ALA A 124 23.35 -38.49 24.66
C ALA A 124 23.55 -39.77 23.84
N LEU A 125 23.10 -39.80 22.58
CA LEU A 125 23.35 -40.93 21.66
C LEU A 125 24.84 -41.13 21.40
N TYR A 126 25.59 -40.04 21.19
CA TYR A 126 27.04 -40.13 21.02
C TYR A 126 27.74 -40.67 22.28
N GLU A 127 27.33 -40.24 23.47
CA GLU A 127 27.88 -40.76 24.74
C GLU A 127 27.58 -42.25 24.94
N GLU A 128 26.39 -42.71 24.56
CA GLU A 128 26.01 -44.13 24.67
C GLU A 128 26.73 -45.00 23.63
N ASP A 129 26.94 -44.52 22.41
CA ASP A 129 27.66 -45.24 21.34
C ASP A 129 29.16 -45.44 21.66
N GLN A 130 29.73 -44.67 22.59
CA GLN A 130 31.11 -44.85 23.06
C GLN A 130 31.28 -46.01 24.05
N ARG A 131 30.20 -46.67 24.48
CA ARG A 131 30.27 -47.83 25.40
C ARG A 131 30.56 -49.13 24.63
N PRO A 132 31.56 -49.93 25.03
CA PRO A 132 31.83 -51.21 24.38
C PRO A 132 30.63 -52.17 24.51
N LEU A 133 30.12 -52.69 23.38
CA LEU A 133 28.99 -53.63 23.35
C LEU A 133 29.16 -54.85 24.27
N VAL A 134 30.39 -55.33 24.44
CA VAL A 134 30.73 -56.45 25.32
C VAL A 134 30.49 -56.12 26.80
N GLU A 135 30.66 -54.86 27.19
CA GLU A 135 30.47 -54.39 28.58
C GLU A 135 28.98 -54.32 28.94
N ILE A 136 28.13 -53.87 28.01
CA ILE A 136 26.67 -53.80 28.18
C ILE A 136 26.06 -55.21 28.27
N LEU A 137 26.48 -56.13 27.38
CA LEU A 137 25.98 -57.51 27.35
C LEU A 137 26.31 -58.31 28.62
N LEU A 138 27.50 -58.05 29.21
CA LEU A 138 27.96 -58.73 30.42
C LEU A 138 27.37 -58.13 31.72
N ALA A 139 26.95 -56.86 31.71
CA ALA A 139 26.45 -56.16 32.89
C ALA A 139 24.93 -56.33 33.11
N GLU A 140 24.13 -56.38 32.04
CA GLU A 140 22.65 -56.24 32.13
C GLU A 140 21.89 -57.50 31.68
N GLY A 141 22.55 -58.47 31.04
CA GLY A 141 21.91 -59.69 30.56
C GLY A 141 21.14 -59.50 29.24
N ILE A 142 20.63 -60.60 28.67
CA ILE A 142 20.11 -60.63 27.28
C ILE A 142 18.78 -59.86 27.14
N SER A 143 17.91 -59.88 28.15
CA SER A 143 16.60 -59.18 28.10
C SER A 143 16.81 -57.67 28.02
N ASP A 144 17.61 -57.14 28.95
CA ASP A 144 17.88 -55.70 29.06
C ASP A 144 18.62 -55.16 27.83
N PHE A 145 19.48 -55.98 27.21
CA PHE A 145 20.10 -55.67 25.92
C PHE A 145 19.08 -55.43 24.79
N PHE A 146 18.06 -56.29 24.68
CA PHE A 146 17.00 -56.12 23.67
C PHE A 146 16.08 -54.93 23.99
N ASP A 147 15.80 -54.67 25.26
CA ASP A 147 15.03 -53.49 25.68
C ASP A 147 15.78 -52.18 25.33
N ASN A 148 17.11 -52.14 25.53
CA ASN A 148 17.96 -51.01 25.13
C ASN A 148 17.99 -50.82 23.60
N LEU A 149 18.01 -51.90 22.81
CA LEU A 149 17.96 -51.83 21.36
C LEU A 149 16.63 -51.22 20.86
N VAL A 150 15.51 -51.65 21.44
CA VAL A 150 14.17 -51.10 21.13
C VAL A 150 14.07 -49.62 21.58
N ALA A 151 14.69 -49.27 22.71
CA ALA A 151 14.75 -47.89 23.17
C ALA A 151 15.55 -46.98 22.20
N LEU A 152 16.67 -47.47 21.66
CA LEU A 152 17.46 -46.76 20.65
C LEU A 152 16.71 -46.58 19.33
N GLU A 153 16.00 -47.61 18.86
CA GLU A 153 15.16 -47.50 17.67
C GLU A 153 14.05 -46.44 17.88
N THR A 154 13.40 -46.47 19.05
CA THR A 154 12.38 -45.49 19.44
C THR A 154 12.95 -44.07 19.50
N LEU A 155 14.18 -43.90 20.01
CA LEU A 155 14.87 -42.60 20.03
C LEU A 155 15.19 -42.11 18.62
N ASN A 156 15.60 -42.99 17.71
CA ASN A 156 15.87 -42.63 16.33
C ASN A 156 14.60 -42.13 15.62
N VAL A 157 13.46 -42.81 15.82
CA VAL A 157 12.15 -42.36 15.30
C VAL A 157 11.79 -40.99 15.86
N LYS A 158 11.89 -40.79 17.18
CA LYS A 158 11.62 -39.48 17.82
C LYS A 158 12.55 -38.36 17.34
N ASN A 159 13.80 -38.66 17.00
CA ASN A 159 14.74 -37.69 16.42
C ASN A 159 14.32 -37.28 15.00
N GLN A 160 13.88 -38.24 14.18
CA GLN A 160 13.35 -37.95 12.85
C GLN A 160 12.08 -37.09 12.94
N GLU A 161 11.17 -37.42 13.86
CA GLU A 161 9.98 -36.62 14.14
C GLU A 161 10.34 -35.19 14.57
N LEU A 162 11.31 -35.03 15.48
CA LEU A 162 11.76 -33.71 15.94
C LEU A 162 12.42 -32.89 14.82
N LEU A 163 13.25 -33.52 13.97
CA LEU A 163 13.84 -32.86 12.80
C LEU A 163 12.76 -32.42 11.81
N ASN A 164 11.77 -33.29 11.54
CA ASN A 164 10.65 -32.95 10.67
C ASN A 164 9.78 -31.83 11.26
N HIS A 165 9.60 -31.82 12.59
CA HIS A 165 8.93 -30.74 13.29
C HIS A 165 9.68 -29.40 13.13
N ILE A 166 11.01 -29.40 13.29
CA ILE A 166 11.84 -28.19 13.05
C ILE A 166 11.72 -27.70 11.62
N LYS A 167 11.74 -28.60 10.62
CA LYS A 167 11.56 -28.25 9.21
C LYS A 167 10.19 -27.61 8.96
N SER A 168 9.13 -28.20 9.53
CA SER A 168 7.77 -27.65 9.44
C SER A 168 7.67 -26.25 10.07
N LEU A 169 8.21 -26.07 11.29
CA LEU A 169 8.25 -24.76 11.94
C LEU A 169 9.03 -23.72 11.12
N LYS A 170 10.11 -24.11 10.44
CA LYS A 170 10.85 -23.20 9.54
C LYS A 170 10.01 -22.76 8.35
N ILE A 171 9.21 -23.66 7.75
CA ILE A 171 8.30 -23.29 6.65
C ILE A 171 7.26 -22.31 7.18
N THR A 172 6.61 -22.61 8.31
CA THR A 172 5.65 -21.70 8.96
C THR A 172 6.26 -20.34 9.26
N LEU A 173 7.52 -20.29 9.74
CA LEU A 173 8.21 -19.03 10.02
C LEU A 173 8.43 -18.20 8.75
N GLU A 174 8.77 -18.83 7.63
CA GLU A 174 8.93 -18.12 6.35
C GLU A 174 7.58 -17.63 5.81
N ASP A 175 6.52 -18.43 5.91
CA ASP A 175 5.16 -18.01 5.53
C ASP A 175 4.67 -16.81 6.37
N GLN A 176 4.93 -16.83 7.69
CA GLN A 176 4.60 -15.72 8.58
C GLN A 176 5.36 -14.44 8.25
N LYS A 177 6.66 -14.56 7.89
CA LYS A 177 7.46 -13.40 7.44
C LYS A 177 6.94 -12.84 6.12
N GLN A 178 6.51 -13.71 5.21
CA GLN A 178 5.88 -13.27 3.96
C GLN A 178 4.56 -12.54 4.23
N SER A 179 3.69 -13.07 5.09
CA SER A 179 2.44 -12.40 5.49
C SER A 179 2.72 -11.03 6.11
N LEU A 180 3.69 -10.94 7.02
CA LEU A 180 4.09 -9.68 7.64
C LEU A 180 4.59 -8.65 6.62
N ASP A 181 5.28 -9.11 5.57
CA ASP A 181 5.75 -8.25 4.50
C ASP A 181 4.59 -7.77 3.61
N GLU A 182 3.63 -8.64 3.30
CA GLU A 182 2.42 -8.29 2.55
C GLU A 182 1.55 -7.30 3.34
N GLU A 183 1.34 -7.51 4.64
CA GLU A 183 0.60 -6.61 5.54
C GLU A 183 1.23 -5.21 5.62
N LYS A 184 2.57 -5.13 5.61
CA LYS A 184 3.30 -3.85 5.56
C LYS A 184 3.14 -3.17 4.21
N ASP A 185 3.31 -3.88 3.10
CA ASP A 185 3.07 -3.35 1.75
C ASP A 185 1.59 -2.85 1.63
N ASP A 186 0.65 -3.54 2.28
CA ASP A 186 -0.76 -3.19 2.34
C ASP A 186 -1.03 -1.91 3.14
N MET A 187 -0.39 -1.79 4.31
CA MET A 187 -0.36 -0.58 5.14
C MET A 187 0.29 0.58 4.36
N GLU A 188 1.30 0.26 3.55
CA GLU A 188 1.99 1.26 2.75
C GLU A 188 1.06 2.00 1.82
N ASN A 189 0.34 1.20 1.07
CA ASN A 189 -0.62 1.67 0.13
C ASN A 189 -1.69 2.51 0.85
N LEU A 190 -2.21 2.09 2.01
CA LEU A 190 -3.23 2.83 2.77
C LEU A 190 -2.80 4.19 3.29
N VAL A 191 -1.55 4.35 3.72
CA VAL A 191 -1.14 5.67 4.19
C VAL A 191 -0.91 6.62 3.01
N VAL A 192 -0.42 6.11 1.87
CA VAL A 192 -0.41 6.89 0.61
C VAL A 192 -1.82 7.31 0.24
N VAL A 193 -2.79 6.38 0.32
CA VAL A 193 -4.21 6.65 0.10
C VAL A 193 -4.67 7.84 0.93
N ARG A 194 -4.45 7.78 2.25
CA ARG A 194 -4.89 8.81 3.18
C ARG A 194 -4.28 10.18 2.88
N ILE A 195 -2.99 10.22 2.51
CA ILE A 195 -2.30 11.47 2.17
C ILE A 195 -2.92 12.08 0.92
N LEU A 196 -3.17 11.28 -0.11
CA LEU A 196 -3.79 11.74 -1.35
C LEU A 196 -5.23 12.24 -1.15
N GLN A 197 -6.03 11.50 -0.36
CA GLN A 197 -7.38 11.92 0.00
C GLN A 197 -7.38 13.26 0.74
N ARG A 198 -6.44 13.47 1.66
CA ARG A 198 -6.31 14.72 2.40
C ARG A 198 -5.93 15.89 1.49
N GLN A 199 -4.96 15.69 0.60
CA GLN A 199 -4.56 16.72 -0.38
C GLN A 199 -5.72 17.09 -1.32
N GLU A 200 -6.51 16.11 -1.75
CA GLU A 200 -7.70 16.37 -2.57
C GLU A 200 -8.77 17.11 -1.78
N ASN A 201 -9.02 16.71 -0.52
CA ASN A 201 -9.97 17.37 0.35
C ASN A 201 -9.59 18.84 0.61
N GLU A 202 -8.31 19.12 0.86
CA GLU A 202 -7.79 20.48 1.03
C GLU A 202 -8.06 21.34 -0.20
N LYS A 203 -7.80 20.83 -1.42
CA LYS A 203 -8.09 21.55 -2.67
C LYS A 203 -9.58 21.80 -2.90
N ILE A 204 -10.42 20.80 -2.62
CA ILE A 204 -11.87 20.92 -2.79
C ILE A 204 -12.45 21.93 -1.78
N ASN A 205 -11.92 21.97 -0.55
CA ASN A 205 -12.27 22.98 0.44
C ASN A 205 -11.87 24.38 -0.03
N GLU A 206 -10.64 24.57 -0.54
CA GLU A 206 -10.20 25.85 -1.12
C GLU A 206 -11.12 26.28 -2.28
N GLU A 207 -11.45 25.38 -3.21
CA GLU A 207 -12.40 25.66 -4.31
C GLU A 207 -13.79 26.05 -3.77
N GLN A 208 -14.27 25.35 -2.75
CA GLN A 208 -15.56 25.66 -2.12
C GLN A 208 -15.55 27.04 -1.46
N GLU A 209 -14.50 27.39 -0.72
CA GLU A 209 -14.35 28.69 -0.06
C GLU A 209 -14.31 29.83 -1.08
N GLU A 210 -13.53 29.68 -2.15
CA GLU A 210 -13.48 30.64 -3.26
C GLU A 210 -14.86 30.84 -3.89
N LEU A 211 -15.56 29.73 -4.17
CA LEU A 211 -16.91 29.79 -4.72
C LEU A 211 -17.88 30.46 -3.75
N LEU A 212 -17.85 30.14 -2.45
CA LEU A 212 -18.69 30.77 -1.43
C LEU A 212 -18.44 32.27 -1.28
N VAL A 213 -17.23 32.76 -1.57
CA VAL A 213 -16.95 34.20 -1.64
C VAL A 213 -17.59 34.82 -2.89
N ILE A 214 -17.51 34.15 -4.04
CA ILE A 214 -18.11 34.61 -5.31
C ILE A 214 -19.65 34.55 -5.26
N THR A 215 -20.23 33.59 -4.55
CA THR A 215 -21.68 33.34 -4.49
C THR A 215 -22.46 34.40 -3.72
N LYS A 216 -21.82 35.23 -2.89
CA LYS A 216 -22.45 36.31 -2.10
C LYS A 216 -22.92 37.49 -2.98
N GLY A 217 -23.67 37.20 -4.06
CA GLY A 217 -24.44 38.16 -4.85
C GLY A 217 -24.15 38.18 -6.36
N GLN A 218 -23.35 37.25 -6.90
CA GLN A 218 -22.83 37.36 -8.27
C GLN A 218 -23.05 36.15 -9.19
N GLU A 219 -24.19 35.46 -9.13
CA GLU A 219 -24.50 34.33 -10.04
C GLU A 219 -24.30 34.69 -11.52
N ALA A 220 -24.76 35.88 -11.93
CA ALA A 220 -24.61 36.36 -13.31
C ALA A 220 -23.15 36.65 -13.68
N THR A 221 -22.34 37.15 -12.75
CA THR A 221 -20.90 37.34 -12.94
C THR A 221 -20.18 36.00 -12.93
N TYR A 222 -20.61 35.03 -12.10
CA TYR A 222 -20.05 33.68 -12.07
C TYR A 222 -20.31 32.92 -13.37
N GLN A 223 -21.52 32.98 -13.94
CA GLN A 223 -21.80 32.38 -15.26
C GLN A 223 -20.92 33.01 -16.36
N LYS A 224 -20.58 34.29 -16.23
CA LYS A 224 -19.66 35.00 -17.15
C LYS A 224 -18.19 34.66 -16.88
N ILE A 225 -17.78 34.56 -15.61
CA ILE A 225 -16.45 34.11 -15.16
C ILE A 225 -16.25 32.65 -15.53
N LEU A 226 -17.24 31.77 -15.45
CA LEU A 226 -17.15 30.36 -15.85
C LEU A 226 -16.80 30.26 -17.34
N ALA A 227 -17.50 31.02 -18.20
CA ALA A 227 -17.21 31.09 -19.63
C ALA A 227 -15.82 31.69 -19.93
N ASP A 228 -15.39 32.72 -19.18
CA ASP A 228 -14.06 33.33 -19.32
C ASP A 228 -12.93 32.50 -18.68
N THR A 229 -13.23 31.70 -17.64
CA THR A 229 -12.29 30.85 -16.89
C THR A 229 -12.10 29.51 -17.56
N GLU A 230 -13.11 28.94 -18.23
CA GLU A 230 -12.90 27.83 -19.16
C GLU A 230 -11.91 28.23 -20.26
N LYS A 231 -12.04 29.46 -20.79
CA LYS A 231 -11.14 30.02 -21.81
C LYS A 231 -9.73 30.40 -21.28
N LYS A 232 -9.63 30.91 -20.04
CA LYS A 232 -8.34 31.23 -19.39
C LYS A 232 -7.64 30.02 -18.78
N ALA A 233 -8.36 29.04 -18.25
CA ALA A 233 -7.79 27.77 -17.80
C ALA A 233 -7.21 27.00 -18.99
N GLN A 234 -7.79 27.13 -20.19
CA GLN A 234 -7.18 26.67 -21.45
C GLN A 234 -5.84 27.36 -21.74
N GLU A 235 -5.77 28.70 -21.71
CA GLU A 235 -4.52 29.44 -21.95
C GLU A 235 -3.47 29.19 -20.85
N ILE A 236 -3.89 29.13 -19.59
CA ILE A 236 -3.05 28.92 -18.40
C ILE A 236 -2.57 27.47 -18.31
N ARG A 237 -3.37 26.45 -18.65
CA ARG A 237 -2.91 25.05 -18.65
C ARG A 237 -1.92 24.76 -19.78
N SER A 238 -2.00 25.47 -20.91
CA SER A 238 -0.91 25.46 -21.90
C SER A 238 0.37 26.10 -21.35
N ARG A 239 0.25 27.19 -20.57
CA ARG A 239 1.39 27.98 -20.04
C ARG A 239 1.97 27.50 -18.71
N ILE A 240 1.23 26.79 -17.86
CA ILE A 240 1.69 26.27 -16.56
C ILE A 240 2.65 25.08 -16.75
N PHE A 241 2.48 24.30 -17.82
CA PHE A 241 3.43 23.23 -18.14
C PHE A 241 4.71 23.72 -18.82
N ASP A 242 4.72 24.94 -19.39
CA ASP A 242 5.94 25.58 -19.93
C ASP A 242 6.87 26.13 -18.82
N LEU A 243 6.39 26.23 -17.57
CA LEU A 243 7.06 26.98 -16.49
C LEU A 243 7.62 26.11 -15.35
N ILE A 244 7.55 24.79 -15.43
CA ILE A 244 8.19 23.90 -14.45
C ILE A 244 9.41 23.26 -15.11
N GLY A 245 10.55 23.93 -14.97
CA GLY A 245 11.85 23.53 -15.49
C GLY A 245 12.42 22.27 -14.81
N VAL A 246 11.85 21.11 -15.13
CA VAL A 246 12.52 19.82 -15.00
C VAL A 246 13.02 19.44 -16.40
N PRO A 247 14.33 19.31 -16.65
CA PRO A 247 14.90 19.20 -18.01
C PRO A 247 14.36 18.06 -18.88
N ASP A 248 13.72 17.04 -18.30
CA ASP A 248 13.36 15.77 -18.96
C ASP A 248 11.85 15.39 -18.89
N ALA A 249 10.99 16.20 -18.27
CA ALA A 249 9.54 15.92 -18.20
C ALA A 249 8.79 16.57 -19.38
N PRO A 250 7.85 15.88 -20.05
CA PRO A 250 7.15 16.42 -21.20
C PRO A 250 6.14 17.49 -20.80
N THR A 251 5.87 18.43 -21.69
CA THR A 251 4.67 19.28 -21.62
C THR A 251 3.40 18.42 -21.73
N PHE A 252 2.25 18.95 -21.32
CA PHE A 252 0.99 18.21 -21.46
C PHE A 252 0.68 17.85 -22.93
N GLY A 253 0.94 18.76 -23.87
CA GLY A 253 0.75 18.49 -25.31
C GLY A 253 1.62 17.34 -25.81
N GLU A 254 2.91 17.34 -25.45
CA GLU A 254 3.82 16.23 -25.78
C GLU A 254 3.41 14.92 -25.11
N ALA A 255 2.96 14.97 -23.84
CA ALA A 255 2.46 13.79 -23.15
C ALA A 255 1.22 13.22 -23.83
N VAL A 256 0.29 14.08 -24.30
CA VAL A 256 -0.88 13.67 -25.09
C VAL A 256 -0.47 13.03 -26.41
N ASP A 257 0.49 13.61 -27.14
CA ASP A 257 0.96 13.05 -28.41
C ASP A 257 1.63 11.68 -28.19
N ILE A 258 2.46 11.53 -27.15
CA ILE A 258 3.05 10.25 -26.76
C ILE A 258 1.94 9.23 -26.40
N ALA A 259 0.96 9.64 -25.58
CA ALA A 259 -0.14 8.78 -25.17
C ALA A 259 -1.01 8.33 -26.35
N LYS A 260 -1.23 9.19 -27.35
CA LYS A 260 -1.94 8.82 -28.59
C LYS A 260 -1.17 7.81 -29.44
N ILE A 261 0.14 7.99 -29.59
CA ILE A 261 1.00 7.03 -30.31
C ILE A 261 0.95 5.65 -29.65
N ILE A 262 1.00 5.61 -28.31
CA ILE A 262 0.95 4.36 -27.54
C ILE A 262 -0.45 3.74 -27.54
N SER A 263 -1.49 4.58 -27.47
CA SER A 263 -2.88 4.18 -27.61
C SER A 263 -3.13 3.48 -28.94
N ALA A 264 -2.60 4.01 -30.04
CA ALA A 264 -2.71 3.37 -31.36
C ALA A 264 -2.08 1.97 -31.42
N GLN A 265 -1.08 1.68 -30.56
CA GLN A 265 -0.39 0.38 -30.52
C GLN A 265 -1.02 -0.61 -29.55
N THR A 266 -1.60 -0.12 -28.45
CA THR A 266 -2.03 -0.96 -27.32
C THR A 266 -3.56 -1.00 -27.15
N GLY A 267 -4.28 -0.05 -27.72
CA GLY A 267 -5.72 0.12 -27.55
C GLY A 267 -6.14 0.75 -26.22
N ILE A 268 -5.19 1.22 -25.40
CA ILE A 268 -5.53 1.94 -24.16
C ILE A 268 -6.06 3.34 -24.47
N ARG A 269 -7.00 3.85 -23.69
CA ARG A 269 -7.47 5.24 -23.83
C ARG A 269 -6.37 6.22 -23.41
N PRO A 270 -6.00 7.22 -24.24
CA PRO A 270 -4.91 8.15 -23.93
C PRO A 270 -5.12 8.90 -22.60
N ALA A 271 -6.33 9.39 -22.35
CA ALA A 271 -6.67 10.11 -21.14
C ALA A 271 -6.53 9.25 -19.87
N PHE A 272 -6.87 7.96 -19.95
CA PHE A 272 -6.70 7.03 -18.84
C PHE A 272 -5.22 6.74 -18.54
N LEU A 273 -4.42 6.50 -19.59
CA LEU A 273 -2.97 6.33 -19.44
C LEU A 273 -2.32 7.55 -18.76
N LEU A 274 -2.65 8.75 -19.24
CA LEU A 274 -2.15 10.00 -18.65
C LEU A 274 -2.59 10.18 -17.20
N ALA A 275 -3.82 9.76 -16.86
CA ALA A 275 -4.34 9.87 -15.51
C ALA A 275 -3.56 8.99 -14.51
N VAL A 276 -3.25 7.75 -14.89
CA VAL A 276 -2.38 6.88 -14.07
C VAL A 276 -1.02 7.53 -13.88
N LEU A 277 -0.36 7.98 -14.96
CA LEU A 277 0.97 8.60 -14.88
C LEU A 277 0.99 9.93 -14.11
N LYS A 278 -0.12 10.68 -14.16
CA LYS A 278 -0.33 11.88 -13.34
C LYS A 278 -0.41 11.50 -11.86
N GLN A 279 -1.14 10.43 -11.53
CA GLN A 279 -1.27 9.93 -10.17
C GLN A 279 0.05 9.40 -9.62
N GLU A 280 0.85 8.72 -10.44
CA GLU A 280 2.10 8.07 -10.02
C GLU A 280 3.23 9.06 -9.75
N SER A 281 3.47 10.01 -10.64
CA SER A 281 4.66 10.88 -10.55
C SER A 281 4.43 12.29 -11.08
N ASN A 282 3.16 12.66 -11.27
CA ASN A 282 2.82 13.88 -11.97
C ASN A 282 3.47 13.92 -13.38
N ILE A 283 3.36 12.82 -14.12
CA ILE A 283 3.93 12.67 -15.48
C ILE A 283 5.47 12.88 -15.48
N GLY A 284 6.14 12.24 -14.53
CA GLY A 284 7.61 12.24 -14.44
C GLY A 284 8.21 13.45 -13.75
N GLN A 285 7.41 14.41 -13.27
CA GLN A 285 7.92 15.58 -12.55
C GLN A 285 8.43 15.24 -11.14
N ASN A 286 7.84 14.23 -10.50
CA ASN A 286 8.16 13.82 -9.14
C ASN A 286 8.68 12.39 -9.13
N VAL A 287 9.92 12.20 -9.62
CA VAL A 287 10.56 10.88 -9.69
C VAL A 287 11.85 10.86 -8.87
N GLY A 288 12.05 9.78 -8.11
CA GLY A 288 13.34 9.40 -7.54
C GLY A 288 14.00 10.42 -6.60
N GLN A 289 13.92 10.20 -5.29
CA GLN A 289 14.51 11.09 -4.28
C GLN A 289 15.59 10.42 -3.42
N CYS A 290 15.86 9.14 -3.67
CA CYS A 290 16.82 8.34 -2.94
C CYS A 290 17.79 7.62 -3.88
N TYR A 291 19.01 7.36 -3.37
CA TYR A 291 19.97 6.46 -3.99
C TYR A 291 20.15 5.21 -3.14
N LEU A 292 20.12 4.03 -3.76
CA LEU A 292 20.58 2.80 -3.12
C LEU A 292 22.10 2.91 -2.86
N LYS A 293 22.55 2.61 -1.64
CA LYS A 293 24.00 2.63 -1.30
C LYS A 293 24.51 1.30 -0.76
N ASN A 294 23.63 0.43 -0.27
CA ASN A 294 23.99 -0.90 0.20
C ASN A 294 23.06 -1.93 -0.46
N THR A 295 23.63 -2.75 -1.34
CA THR A 295 22.90 -3.77 -2.10
C THR A 295 22.57 -5.02 -1.28
N SER A 296 23.24 -5.24 -0.15
CA SER A 296 22.94 -6.35 0.76
C SER A 296 21.74 -6.04 1.67
N THR A 297 21.66 -4.80 2.17
CA THR A 297 20.63 -4.38 3.13
C THR A 297 19.50 -3.56 2.50
N GLY A 298 19.68 -3.09 1.26
CA GLY A 298 18.70 -2.23 0.61
C GLY A 298 18.67 -0.79 1.14
N SER A 299 19.65 -0.40 1.97
CA SER A 299 19.72 0.95 2.52
C SER A 299 20.41 1.93 1.57
N GLY A 300 20.15 3.21 1.77
CA GLY A 300 20.61 4.26 0.86
C GLY A 300 20.67 5.62 1.50
N VAL A 301 20.60 6.67 0.68
CA VAL A 301 20.62 8.06 1.10
C VAL A 301 19.56 8.88 0.39
N ILE A 302 19.00 9.88 1.06
CA ILE A 302 18.16 10.91 0.45
C ILE A 302 19.06 11.83 -0.39
N ILE A 303 18.71 12.04 -1.66
CA ILE A 303 19.55 12.77 -2.63
C ILE A 303 19.81 14.21 -2.18
N SER A 304 18.77 14.91 -1.72
CA SER A 304 18.84 16.33 -1.37
C SER A 304 19.64 16.62 -0.10
N THR A 305 19.72 15.67 0.83
CA THR A 305 20.31 15.88 2.17
C THR A 305 21.53 15.00 2.44
N GLY A 306 21.75 13.96 1.65
CA GLY A 306 22.75 12.92 1.92
C GLY A 306 22.44 12.06 3.14
N LYS A 307 21.28 12.26 3.81
CA LYS A 307 20.92 11.54 5.02
C LYS A 307 20.71 10.05 4.73
N SER A 308 21.38 9.19 5.50
CA SER A 308 21.17 7.75 5.45
C SER A 308 19.73 7.37 5.78
N VAL A 309 19.17 6.47 4.98
CA VAL A 309 17.81 5.96 5.14
C VAL A 309 17.79 4.46 4.86
N SER A 310 17.15 3.70 5.73
CA SER A 310 16.94 2.26 5.55
C SER A 310 15.76 2.01 4.61
N ARG A 311 15.67 0.81 4.02
CA ARG A 311 14.55 0.38 3.17
C ARG A 311 14.40 1.15 1.84
N VAL A 312 15.48 1.70 1.28
CA VAL A 312 15.42 2.32 -0.07
C VAL A 312 14.99 1.32 -1.13
N MET A 313 15.31 0.04 -0.96
CA MET A 313 14.88 -1.00 -1.87
C MET A 313 14.79 -2.33 -1.12
N LYS A 314 13.79 -3.17 -1.42
CA LYS A 314 13.61 -4.45 -0.74
C LYS A 314 14.72 -5.44 -1.16
N PRO A 315 15.61 -5.90 -0.24
CA PRO A 315 16.76 -6.71 -0.62
C PRO A 315 16.39 -8.06 -1.24
N SER A 316 15.36 -8.70 -0.69
CA SER A 316 14.91 -10.04 -1.10
C SER A 316 14.15 -10.05 -2.43
N ARG A 317 13.58 -8.91 -2.85
CA ARG A 317 12.69 -8.81 -4.02
C ARG A 317 13.29 -7.96 -5.13
N ASP A 318 13.77 -6.76 -4.82
CA ASP A 318 13.95 -5.68 -5.80
C ASP A 318 15.40 -5.35 -6.09
N VAL A 319 16.34 -5.58 -5.16
CA VAL A 319 17.75 -5.19 -5.38
C VAL A 319 18.38 -5.94 -6.55
N GLN A 320 18.22 -7.26 -6.64
CA GLN A 320 18.81 -8.02 -7.76
C GLN A 320 18.19 -7.65 -9.12
N PRO A 321 16.85 -7.57 -9.27
CA PRO A 321 16.23 -7.03 -10.48
C PRO A 321 16.76 -5.63 -10.85
N PHE A 322 16.88 -4.72 -9.88
CA PHE A 322 17.39 -3.38 -10.11
C PHE A 322 18.83 -3.38 -10.64
N LEU A 323 19.72 -4.14 -10.01
CA LEU A 323 21.12 -4.24 -10.47
C LEU A 323 21.22 -4.76 -11.91
N GLN A 324 20.34 -5.69 -12.29
CA GLN A 324 20.28 -6.21 -13.65
C GLN A 324 19.80 -5.13 -14.65
N ILE A 325 18.70 -4.44 -14.35
CA ILE A 325 18.18 -3.34 -15.18
C ILE A 325 19.23 -2.26 -15.39
N ILE A 326 19.88 -1.84 -14.32
CA ILE A 326 20.91 -0.80 -14.36
C ILE A 326 22.11 -1.22 -15.20
N LYS A 327 22.55 -2.48 -15.06
CA LYS A 327 23.64 -3.04 -15.86
C LYS A 327 23.29 -3.04 -17.35
N ASP A 328 22.07 -3.45 -17.70
CA ASP A 328 21.61 -3.50 -19.09
C ASP A 328 21.49 -2.11 -19.73
N LEU A 329 21.23 -1.08 -18.91
CA LEU A 329 21.18 0.33 -19.32
C LEU A 329 22.54 1.04 -19.23
N GLY A 330 23.59 0.37 -18.73
CA GLY A 330 24.92 0.98 -18.56
C GLY A 330 24.97 2.12 -17.54
N ARG A 331 24.08 2.11 -16.53
CA ARG A 331 23.98 3.14 -15.48
C ARG A 331 24.76 2.74 -14.22
N ASP A 332 25.00 3.69 -13.32
CA ASP A 332 25.57 3.42 -12.00
C ASP A 332 24.46 3.07 -10.98
N PRO A 333 24.43 1.85 -10.40
CA PRO A 333 23.37 1.45 -9.49
C PRO A 333 23.37 2.24 -8.18
N LEU A 334 24.50 2.82 -7.78
CA LEU A 334 24.60 3.56 -6.53
C LEU A 334 24.27 5.05 -6.68
N ASN A 335 24.07 5.54 -7.91
CA ASN A 335 23.77 6.94 -8.20
C ASN A 335 22.59 7.09 -9.17
N THR A 336 21.76 6.07 -9.31
CA THR A 336 20.51 6.15 -10.08
C THR A 336 19.32 6.43 -9.17
N PRO A 337 18.52 7.49 -9.40
CA PRO A 337 17.41 7.86 -8.51
C PRO A 337 16.29 6.82 -8.49
N VAL A 338 15.81 6.51 -7.29
CA VAL A 338 14.61 5.69 -7.02
C VAL A 338 13.76 6.33 -5.93
N SER A 339 12.49 5.94 -5.81
CA SER A 339 11.61 6.47 -4.77
C SER A 339 12.19 6.22 -3.38
N CYS A 340 11.98 7.17 -2.47
CA CYS A 340 12.35 7.01 -1.08
C CYS A 340 11.33 6.15 -0.33
N PRO A 341 11.75 5.43 0.72
CA PRO A 341 10.84 4.69 1.56
C PRO A 341 9.94 5.62 2.37
N MET A 342 8.71 5.18 2.56
CA MET A 342 7.78 5.81 3.50
C MET A 342 7.96 5.24 4.91
N SER A 343 7.31 5.83 5.92
CA SER A 343 7.52 5.46 7.34
C SER A 343 7.24 3.98 7.62
N TYR A 344 6.37 3.37 6.83
CA TYR A 344 5.87 2.03 6.99
C TYR A 344 6.42 1.06 5.92
N GLY A 345 7.34 1.51 5.04
CA GLY A 345 7.67 0.72 3.85
C GLY A 345 8.99 0.82 3.10
N TYR A 346 9.03 0.18 1.93
CA TYR A 346 10.18 0.23 1.02
C TYR A 346 9.99 1.26 -0.10
N GLY A 347 11.10 1.90 -0.48
CA GLY A 347 11.16 2.70 -1.70
C GLY A 347 11.48 1.83 -2.92
N GLY A 348 12.17 2.43 -3.88
CA GLY A 348 12.81 1.67 -4.97
C GLY A 348 12.05 1.72 -6.29
N ALA A 349 10.89 2.38 -6.33
CA ALA A 349 10.14 2.62 -7.55
C ALA A 349 10.97 3.48 -8.53
N MET A 350 10.94 3.09 -9.80
CA MET A 350 11.80 3.65 -10.84
C MET A 350 10.99 4.51 -11.80
N GLY A 351 11.53 5.69 -12.10
CA GLY A 351 11.09 6.55 -13.20
C GLY A 351 9.63 6.99 -13.18
N PRO A 352 9.12 7.55 -14.30
CA PRO A 352 7.80 8.20 -14.36
C PRO A 352 6.62 7.29 -14.02
N ALA A 353 6.73 6.00 -14.33
CA ALA A 353 5.67 5.05 -14.09
C ALA A 353 5.70 4.43 -12.68
N GLN A 354 6.72 4.75 -11.87
CA GLN A 354 6.90 4.24 -10.50
C GLN A 354 6.86 2.70 -10.39
N PHE A 355 7.34 1.98 -11.41
CA PHE A 355 7.45 0.52 -11.32
C PHE A 355 8.53 0.13 -10.33
N ILE A 356 8.22 -0.82 -9.44
CA ILE A 356 9.25 -1.54 -8.68
C ILE A 356 10.09 -2.43 -9.61
N PRO A 357 11.37 -2.67 -9.31
CA PRO A 357 12.28 -3.43 -10.16
C PRO A 357 11.79 -4.82 -10.55
N SER A 358 11.19 -5.57 -9.61
CA SER A 358 10.65 -6.89 -9.89
C SER A 358 9.54 -6.86 -10.94
N THR A 359 8.63 -5.89 -10.86
CA THR A 359 7.51 -5.73 -11.80
C THR A 359 8.02 -5.28 -13.17
N TRP A 360 8.95 -4.34 -13.24
CA TRP A 360 9.56 -3.93 -14.51
C TRP A 360 10.18 -5.11 -15.27
N ASN A 361 10.87 -6.01 -14.54
CA ASN A 361 11.49 -7.19 -15.14
C ASN A 361 10.49 -8.16 -15.79
N ILE A 362 9.23 -8.20 -15.34
CA ILE A 362 8.18 -9.01 -16.00
C ILE A 362 7.93 -8.49 -17.43
N TYR A 363 8.01 -7.17 -17.63
CA TYR A 363 7.69 -6.52 -18.92
C TYR A 363 8.93 -6.20 -19.77
N SER A 364 10.13 -6.20 -19.19
CA SER A 364 11.36 -5.72 -19.84
C SER A 364 11.65 -6.37 -21.20
N SER A 365 11.42 -7.68 -21.33
CA SER A 365 11.65 -8.42 -22.58
C SER A 365 10.64 -8.04 -23.68
N ARG A 366 9.35 -7.90 -23.32
CA ARG A 366 8.29 -7.46 -24.24
C ARG A 366 8.53 -6.01 -24.68
N LEU A 367 8.88 -5.13 -23.75
CA LEU A 367 9.24 -3.74 -24.03
C LEU A 367 10.45 -3.66 -24.97
N SER A 368 11.52 -4.40 -24.67
CA SER A 368 12.73 -4.37 -25.50
C SER A 368 12.49 -4.88 -26.91
N SER A 369 11.59 -5.85 -27.08
CA SER A 369 11.19 -6.36 -28.39
C SER A 369 10.42 -5.31 -29.21
N ILE A 370 9.57 -4.51 -28.57
CA ILE A 370 8.82 -3.41 -29.22
C ILE A 370 9.76 -2.22 -29.53
N LEU A 371 10.66 -1.90 -28.61
CA LEU A 371 11.53 -0.73 -28.70
C LEU A 371 12.80 -0.96 -29.55
N GLY A 372 13.19 -2.22 -29.78
CA GLY A 372 14.44 -2.57 -30.46
C GLY A 372 15.71 -2.25 -29.67
N LYS A 373 15.57 -1.92 -28.38
CA LYS A 373 16.64 -1.58 -27.44
C LYS A 373 16.23 -1.98 -26.02
N PRO A 374 17.16 -2.12 -25.05
CA PRO A 374 16.80 -2.27 -23.65
C PRO A 374 15.84 -1.15 -23.20
N ALA A 375 14.73 -1.55 -22.59
CA ALA A 375 13.71 -0.63 -22.10
C ALA A 375 14.22 0.13 -20.85
N ASP A 376 14.09 1.45 -20.86
CA ASP A 376 14.60 2.33 -19.81
C ASP A 376 13.46 2.84 -18.91
N PRO A 377 13.35 2.42 -17.63
CA PRO A 377 12.31 2.88 -16.71
C PRO A 377 12.29 4.40 -16.51
N TRP A 378 13.43 5.07 -16.68
CA TRP A 378 13.54 6.52 -16.50
C TRP A 378 13.23 7.29 -17.79
N SER A 379 13.09 6.62 -18.93
CA SER A 379 12.63 7.25 -20.17
C SER A 379 11.12 7.42 -20.14
N ILE A 380 10.64 8.64 -20.37
CA ILE A 380 9.21 8.96 -20.44
C ILE A 380 8.47 8.06 -21.42
N LYS A 381 8.99 7.87 -22.64
CA LYS A 381 8.32 7.09 -23.68
C LYS A 381 8.26 5.60 -23.32
N ASP A 382 9.37 5.04 -22.83
CA ASP A 382 9.44 3.63 -22.44
C ASP A 382 8.56 3.37 -21.21
N ALA A 383 8.53 4.29 -20.23
CA ALA A 383 7.68 4.22 -19.05
C ALA A 383 6.18 4.30 -19.40
N PHE A 384 5.78 5.20 -20.29
CA PHE A 384 4.40 5.27 -20.77
C PHE A 384 4.00 3.98 -21.49
N LEU A 385 4.89 3.43 -22.32
CA LEU A 385 4.63 2.17 -23.03
C LEU A 385 4.51 1.00 -22.05
N ALA A 386 5.37 0.95 -21.02
CA ALA A 386 5.29 -0.03 -19.95
C ALA A 386 3.97 0.05 -19.18
N SER A 387 3.56 1.25 -18.75
CA SER A 387 2.28 1.46 -18.08
C SER A 387 1.10 1.05 -18.97
N ALA A 388 1.12 1.42 -20.26
CA ALA A 388 0.06 1.05 -21.19
C ALA A 388 -0.06 -0.47 -21.36
N ILE A 389 1.06 -1.16 -21.57
CA ILE A 389 1.07 -2.62 -21.71
C ILE A 389 0.56 -3.27 -20.43
N TYR A 390 1.03 -2.83 -19.26
CA TYR A 390 0.59 -3.38 -17.99
C TYR A 390 -0.91 -3.18 -17.75
N LEU A 391 -1.42 -1.96 -17.96
CA LEU A 391 -2.84 -1.64 -17.81
C LEU A 391 -3.71 -2.41 -18.82
N VAL A 392 -3.22 -2.64 -20.04
CA VAL A 392 -3.93 -3.45 -21.04
C VAL A 392 -3.98 -4.91 -20.66
N ASP A 393 -2.89 -5.48 -20.12
CA ASP A 393 -2.88 -6.85 -19.61
C ASP A 393 -3.86 -7.00 -18.41
N LEU A 394 -4.07 -5.92 -17.65
CA LEU A 394 -5.10 -5.80 -16.61
C LEU A 394 -6.52 -5.55 -17.16
N GLY A 395 -6.69 -5.38 -18.47
CA GLY A 395 -7.98 -5.24 -19.15
C GLY A 395 -8.45 -3.82 -19.42
N ALA A 396 -7.60 -2.80 -19.29
CA ALA A 396 -7.99 -1.39 -19.49
C ALA A 396 -8.45 -1.05 -20.92
N ASN A 397 -8.14 -1.87 -21.93
CA ASN A 397 -8.61 -1.69 -23.30
C ASN A 397 -9.97 -2.36 -23.59
N ARG A 398 -10.57 -3.02 -22.60
CA ARG A 398 -11.87 -3.66 -22.75
C ARG A 398 -12.96 -2.60 -22.64
N ASP A 399 -13.92 -2.65 -23.55
CA ASP A 399 -15.14 -1.83 -23.50
C ASP A 399 -16.13 -2.41 -22.48
N VAL A 400 -15.71 -2.42 -21.21
CA VAL A 400 -16.47 -2.95 -20.08
C VAL A 400 -16.52 -1.89 -18.99
N TYR A 401 -17.72 -1.61 -18.49
CA TYR A 401 -17.92 -0.66 -17.39
C TYR A 401 -17.06 -1.05 -16.18
N GLY A 402 -16.22 -0.12 -15.73
CA GLY A 402 -15.32 -0.33 -14.59
C GLY A 402 -13.98 -1.01 -14.90
N ALA A 403 -13.70 -1.41 -16.15
CA ALA A 403 -12.43 -2.05 -16.50
C ALA A 403 -11.22 -1.15 -16.23
N GLU A 404 -11.26 0.11 -16.67
CA GLU A 404 -10.20 1.10 -16.38
C GLU A 404 -10.04 1.35 -14.88
N TRP A 405 -11.15 1.47 -14.15
CA TRP A 405 -11.12 1.67 -12.70
C TRP A 405 -10.46 0.47 -12.00
N CYS A 406 -10.78 -0.74 -12.43
CA CYS A 406 -10.23 -1.98 -11.89
C CYS A 406 -8.75 -2.17 -12.28
N ALA A 407 -8.36 -1.75 -13.49
CA ALA A 407 -6.97 -1.72 -13.93
C ALA A 407 -6.16 -0.69 -13.12
N ALA A 408 -6.72 0.48 -12.81
CA ALA A 408 -6.08 1.47 -11.94
C ALA A 408 -5.87 0.92 -10.52
N VAL A 409 -6.90 0.33 -9.91
CA VAL A 409 -6.77 -0.32 -8.59
C VAL A 409 -5.71 -1.42 -8.63
N SER A 410 -5.66 -2.23 -9.69
CA SER A 410 -4.66 -3.28 -9.84
C SER A 410 -3.25 -2.73 -10.09
N TYR A 411 -3.13 -1.58 -10.76
CA TYR A 411 -1.85 -0.91 -10.95
C TYR A 411 -1.21 -0.56 -9.61
N PHE A 412 -2.01 -0.02 -8.70
CA PHE A 412 -1.59 0.41 -7.37
C PHE A 412 -1.39 -0.75 -6.39
N SER A 413 -2.30 -1.74 -6.40
CA SER A 413 -2.38 -2.77 -5.35
C SER A 413 -2.12 -4.21 -5.83
N GLY A 414 -1.71 -4.37 -7.10
CA GLY A 414 -1.41 -5.66 -7.73
C GLY A 414 -2.63 -6.44 -8.22
N ASN A 415 -3.84 -6.20 -7.71
CA ASN A 415 -5.08 -6.80 -8.20
C ASN A 415 -6.32 -5.98 -7.82
N CYS A 416 -7.45 -6.31 -8.44
CA CYS A 416 -8.75 -5.69 -8.19
C CYS A 416 -9.74 -6.71 -7.57
N SER A 417 -9.27 -7.48 -6.59
CA SER A 417 -10.13 -8.31 -5.74
C SER A 417 -11.14 -7.45 -4.98
N ARG A 418 -12.27 -8.03 -4.54
CA ARG A 418 -13.30 -7.26 -3.81
C ARG A 418 -12.75 -6.50 -2.60
N LYS A 419 -11.79 -7.09 -1.88
CA LYS A 419 -11.05 -6.44 -0.79
C LYS A 419 -10.33 -5.18 -1.28
N ASN A 420 -9.54 -5.30 -2.35
CA ASN A 420 -8.79 -4.17 -2.91
C ASN A 420 -9.68 -3.11 -3.55
N GLN A 421 -10.83 -3.50 -4.11
CA GLN A 421 -11.80 -2.55 -4.64
C GLN A 421 -12.32 -1.60 -3.55
N ILE A 422 -12.64 -2.15 -2.38
CA ILE A 422 -13.11 -1.37 -1.23
C ILE A 422 -11.95 -0.54 -0.67
N LYS A 423 -10.84 -1.22 -0.38
CA LYS A 423 -9.65 -0.63 0.28
C LYS A 423 -9.02 0.50 -0.53
N TYR A 424 -9.03 0.40 -1.85
CA TYR A 424 -8.37 1.33 -2.77
C TYR A 424 -9.35 2.03 -3.71
N GLU A 425 -10.64 2.12 -3.34
CA GLU A 425 -11.68 2.76 -4.18
C GLU A 425 -11.28 4.17 -4.57
N PHE A 426 -10.73 4.94 -3.63
CA PHE A 426 -10.31 6.32 -3.86
C PHE A 426 -9.27 6.44 -5.00
N TYR A 427 -8.36 5.46 -5.16
CA TYR A 427 -7.31 5.51 -6.18
C TYR A 427 -7.96 5.36 -7.55
N GLY A 428 -8.80 4.34 -7.71
CA GLY A 428 -9.57 4.13 -8.92
C GLY A 428 -10.49 5.32 -9.23
N ASP A 429 -11.13 5.89 -8.21
CA ASP A 429 -12.00 7.06 -8.34
C ASP A 429 -11.24 8.30 -8.77
N ASN A 430 -10.06 8.55 -8.19
CA ASN A 430 -9.20 9.68 -8.52
C ASN A 430 -8.64 9.56 -9.93
N VAL A 431 -8.07 8.41 -10.28
CA VAL A 431 -7.59 8.15 -11.66
C VAL A 431 -8.72 8.33 -12.66
N ARG A 432 -9.93 7.84 -12.37
CA ARG A 432 -11.09 8.04 -13.24
C ARG A 432 -11.48 9.52 -13.35
N ALA A 433 -11.45 10.27 -12.25
CA ALA A 433 -11.73 11.71 -12.26
C ALA A 433 -10.71 12.49 -13.10
N ILE A 434 -9.42 12.23 -12.91
CA ILE A 434 -8.34 12.81 -13.72
C ILE A 434 -8.51 12.43 -15.19
N ALA A 435 -8.81 11.15 -15.48
CA ALA A 435 -9.00 10.67 -16.84
C ALA A 435 -10.19 11.34 -17.54
N ASN A 436 -11.29 11.60 -16.82
CA ASN A 436 -12.43 12.34 -17.35
C ASN A 436 -12.09 13.82 -17.61
N GLY A 437 -11.20 14.41 -16.81
CA GLY A 437 -10.65 15.74 -17.05
C GLY A 437 -9.80 15.78 -18.32
N TYR A 438 -8.82 14.88 -18.42
CA TYR A 438 -7.94 14.78 -19.59
C TYR A 438 -8.67 14.42 -20.86
N GLU A 439 -9.75 13.63 -20.80
CA GLU A 439 -10.58 13.35 -21.97
C GLU A 439 -11.17 14.64 -22.56
N LYS A 440 -11.69 15.54 -21.70
CA LYS A 440 -12.20 16.84 -22.14
C LYS A 440 -11.08 17.71 -22.70
N ASP A 441 -9.95 17.77 -22.01
CA ASP A 441 -8.79 18.56 -22.44
C ASP A 441 -8.27 18.10 -23.82
N ILE A 442 -8.22 16.78 -24.06
CA ILE A 442 -7.81 16.20 -25.35
C ILE A 442 -8.81 16.55 -26.46
N GLN A 443 -10.11 16.38 -26.21
CA GLN A 443 -11.16 16.71 -27.19
C GLN A 443 -11.16 18.19 -27.56
N GLU A 444 -10.80 19.07 -26.62
CA GLU A 444 -10.70 20.50 -26.88
C GLU A 444 -9.43 20.88 -27.63
N LEU A 445 -8.29 20.27 -27.30
CA LEU A 445 -7.04 20.42 -28.07
C LEU A 445 -7.22 20.02 -29.53
N GLU A 446 -8.07 19.02 -29.81
CA GLU A 446 -8.38 18.58 -31.18
C GLU A 446 -9.26 19.57 -31.95
N LYS A 447 -10.06 20.40 -31.28
CA LYS A 447 -10.88 21.45 -31.93
C LYS A 447 -10.08 22.68 -32.32
N LEU A 448 -8.89 22.86 -31.75
CA LEU A 448 -7.98 23.98 -32.02
C LEU A 448 -7.00 23.69 -33.17
N LYS A 449 -6.92 22.44 -33.62
CA LYS A 449 -6.17 22.00 -34.81
C LYS A 449 -7.11 21.98 -36.01
#